data_AF-A0A2D6FFI8-F1
#
_entry.id   AF-A0A2D6FFI8-F1
#
_cell.length_a   1.000
_cell.length_b   1.000
_cell.length_c   1.000
_cell.angle_alpha   90.00
_cell.angle_beta   90.00
_cell.angle_gamma   90.00
#
_symmetry.space_group_name_H-M   'P 1'
#
loop_
_entity.id
_entity.type
_entity.pdbx_description
1 polymer ?
#
loop_
_entity_poly.entity_id
_entity_poly.type
_entity_poly.pdbx_seq_one_letter_code
_entity_poly.pdbx_strand_id
1 'polypeptide(L)'
;MPFDQGLDSIHSTLNELEEHLADEKDKFIGYPCNADFNYEALYRFLAYPINNIGDPYVPSNYHLNTHHFELEVLKFFEEMTNAPVGETWGYVTNGGTEGNHYGLFLAREILPDGIVYYSQETHYSVGKILRCLNLPSIMIRSNQDGTMELNDLRESLRLNRKSPPIICANIGTTMKGAVDDIDGINAIFQDLAIPRKYLHADCALSGMILPFIKDAPAWNFAHGIDSLSISGHKMIGSPIPCGVVLAKKDNMTRIAQSVEYIGSMDTTLTGSRNGIAPLFLWYAIKTYGQSGFRQLIQQCLERAEYAVIELNKAGQHAWRHSYSNTVVFDRPLQSIVETWQLATHGPVSHLITMPNVTTDQVDRLVADIKAQHAAASVPSPSRPVPTGFTSVRAQPSQEIILIGSSSVDLLDAVATAMGNAGISIVDMKSSSIDEGCLLILSVEERVKAIEIINRLINENKYGSARVAICDQDSSVISQMNFSQAGNDSVLVKIADHPGALGSLTHRCQEAGIKLNTARIVWRGDKSTVLELTTPNSIELSKVLDASQILMLPAQG
;
A
#
# COMPACT_ATOMS: atom_id res chain seq x y z
N MET A 1 -25.18 32.77 25.87
CA MET A 1 -25.41 31.54 25.06
C MET A 1 -25.22 30.34 25.99
N PRO A 2 -26.07 29.30 25.91
CA PRO A 2 -26.02 28.17 26.84
C PRO A 2 -24.92 27.19 26.40
N PHE A 3 -23.73 27.27 27.00
CA PHE A 3 -22.61 26.36 26.71
C PHE A 3 -22.29 25.38 27.86
N ASP A 4 -22.78 25.61 29.08
CA ASP A 4 -22.32 24.84 30.25
C ASP A 4 -22.83 23.39 30.32
N GLN A 5 -24.03 23.08 29.81
CA GLN A 5 -24.55 21.70 29.86
C GLN A 5 -23.95 20.77 28.78
N GLY A 6 -23.16 21.31 27.84
CA GLY A 6 -22.51 20.52 26.78
C GLY A 6 -21.07 20.13 27.09
N LEU A 7 -20.39 20.83 28.00
CA LEU A 7 -18.96 20.61 28.29
C LEU A 7 -18.72 19.28 29.00
N ASP A 8 -19.55 18.91 29.98
CA ASP A 8 -19.43 17.62 30.68
C ASP A 8 -19.63 16.43 29.73
N SER A 9 -20.56 16.55 28.77
CA SER A 9 -20.76 15.53 27.73
C SER A 9 -19.58 15.44 26.77
N ILE A 10 -18.97 16.56 26.40
CA ILE A 10 -17.78 16.58 25.54
C ILE A 10 -16.59 15.93 26.26
N HIS A 11 -16.36 16.28 27.53
CA HIS A 11 -15.28 15.69 28.32
C HIS A 11 -15.48 14.20 28.55
N SER A 12 -16.71 13.73 28.79
CA SER A 12 -17.02 12.29 28.85
C SER A 12 -16.62 11.58 27.56
N THR A 13 -17.01 12.11 26.40
CA THR A 13 -16.66 11.51 25.10
C THR A 13 -15.15 11.49 24.85
N LEU A 14 -14.41 12.53 25.27
CA LEU A 14 -12.95 12.54 25.14
C LEU A 14 -12.28 11.52 26.08
N ASN A 15 -12.78 11.35 27.30
CA ASN A 15 -12.29 10.35 28.24
C ASN A 15 -12.58 8.92 27.72
N GLU A 16 -13.78 8.67 27.20
CA GLU A 16 -14.16 7.39 26.57
C GLU A 16 -13.24 7.05 25.39
N LEU A 17 -12.87 8.04 24.57
CA LEU A 17 -11.91 7.85 23.48
C LEU A 17 -10.50 7.54 24.02
N GLU A 18 -10.04 8.23 25.06
CA GLU A 18 -8.73 7.98 25.67
C GLU A 18 -8.64 6.57 26.26
N GLU A 19 -9.66 6.12 27.00
CA GLU A 19 -9.75 4.76 27.54
C GLU A 19 -9.72 3.71 26.42
N HIS A 20 -10.53 3.91 25.37
CA HIS A 20 -10.55 3.00 24.23
C HIS A 20 -9.18 2.92 23.52
N LEU A 21 -8.52 4.06 23.27
CA LEU A 21 -7.21 4.08 22.63
C LEU A 21 -6.12 3.45 23.51
N ALA A 22 -6.20 3.62 24.84
CA ALA A 22 -5.28 2.99 25.78
C ALA A 22 -5.41 1.46 25.75
N ASP A 23 -6.63 0.94 25.70
CA ASP A 23 -6.91 -0.49 25.61
C ASP A 23 -6.43 -1.09 24.28
N GLU A 24 -6.72 -0.42 23.15
CA GLU A 24 -6.29 -0.88 21.83
C GLU A 24 -4.77 -0.86 21.65
N LYS A 25 -4.07 0.08 22.29
CA LYS A 25 -2.61 0.19 22.20
C LYS A 25 -1.88 -1.08 22.68
N ASP A 26 -2.41 -1.81 23.66
CA ASP A 26 -1.78 -3.03 24.17
C ASP A 26 -1.76 -4.18 23.15
N LYS A 27 -2.66 -4.17 22.16
CA LYS A 27 -2.73 -5.21 21.13
C LYS A 27 -2.29 -4.72 19.76
N PHE A 28 -1.80 -3.49 19.68
CA PHE A 28 -1.37 -2.85 18.44
C PHE A 28 0.03 -3.33 18.01
N ILE A 29 0.06 -4.40 17.20
CA ILE A 29 1.31 -5.02 16.74
C ILE A 29 1.37 -5.29 15.23
N GLY A 30 0.26 -5.16 14.51
CA GLY A 30 0.18 -5.49 13.08
C GLY A 30 0.56 -4.38 12.11
N TYR A 31 0.82 -3.16 12.58
CA TYR A 31 1.08 -2.00 11.72
C TYR A 31 2.41 -1.30 12.04
N PRO A 32 3.04 -0.65 11.05
CA PRO A 32 4.39 -0.11 11.20
C PRO A 32 4.39 1.29 11.83
N CYS A 33 3.67 1.50 12.92
CA CYS A 33 3.60 2.79 13.61
C CYS A 33 4.20 2.66 15.01
N ASN A 34 5.27 3.39 15.30
CA ASN A 34 5.83 3.43 16.63
C ASN A 34 4.89 4.22 17.56
N ALA A 35 4.33 3.54 18.57
CA ALA A 35 3.48 4.15 19.61
C ALA A 35 4.22 4.45 20.92
N ASP A 36 5.54 4.24 20.96
CA ASP A 36 6.41 4.53 22.11
C ASP A 36 7.18 5.84 21.86
N PHE A 37 6.53 6.95 22.21
CA PHE A 37 7.11 8.29 22.18
C PHE A 37 6.48 9.17 23.27
N ASN A 38 7.23 10.17 23.72
CA ASN A 38 6.71 11.23 24.60
C ASN A 38 7.13 12.60 24.06
N TYR A 39 6.14 13.40 23.64
CA TYR A 39 6.33 14.74 23.09
C TYR A 39 5.64 15.83 23.91
N GLU A 40 5.36 15.58 25.19
CA GLU A 40 4.67 16.53 26.08
C GLU A 40 5.34 17.92 26.09
N ALA A 41 6.67 17.97 26.03
CA ALA A 41 7.44 19.21 25.94
C ALA A 41 7.07 20.10 24.73
N LEU A 42 6.45 19.52 23.69
CA LEU A 42 6.05 20.20 22.47
C LEU A 42 4.58 20.63 22.45
N TYR A 43 3.73 20.15 23.36
CA TYR A 43 2.28 20.39 23.29
C TYR A 43 1.90 21.86 23.35
N ARG A 44 2.69 22.69 24.05
CA ARG A 44 2.52 24.14 24.07
C ARG A 44 2.52 24.79 22.69
N PHE A 45 3.17 24.18 21.70
CA PHE A 45 3.23 24.72 20.33
C PHE A 45 1.94 24.48 19.53
N LEU A 46 1.07 23.59 19.99
CA LEU A 46 -0.27 23.39 19.42
C LEU A 46 -1.21 24.60 19.64
N ALA A 47 -0.82 25.54 20.50
CA ALA A 47 -1.54 26.79 20.72
C ALA A 47 -1.30 27.85 19.61
N TYR A 48 -0.41 27.58 18.65
CA TYR A 48 -0.06 28.51 17.59
C TYR A 48 -0.43 27.95 16.20
N PRO A 49 -0.89 28.78 15.25
CA PRO A 49 -1.20 28.36 13.89
C PRO A 49 0.08 28.24 13.04
N ILE A 50 0.98 27.33 13.42
CA ILE A 50 2.29 27.20 12.76
C ILE A 50 2.11 26.63 11.34
N ASN A 51 2.63 27.32 10.33
CA ASN A 51 2.51 26.94 8.92
C ASN A 51 3.84 27.12 8.17
N ASN A 52 4.35 26.04 7.59
CA ASN A 52 5.60 26.03 6.82
C ASN A 52 5.36 26.31 5.34
N ILE A 53 4.54 27.30 5.02
CA ILE A 53 4.20 27.67 3.65
C ILE A 53 5.45 27.92 2.77
N GLY A 54 5.44 27.36 1.57
CA GLY A 54 6.50 27.50 0.57
C GLY A 54 7.72 26.61 0.81
N ASP A 55 8.75 26.88 0.00
CA ASP A 55 10.03 26.16 0.00
C ASP A 55 10.77 26.31 1.35
N PRO A 56 11.20 25.22 1.99
CA PRO A 56 11.86 25.29 3.30
C PRO A 56 13.25 25.97 3.28
N TYR A 57 13.88 26.09 2.12
CA TYR A 57 15.19 26.74 1.94
C TYR A 57 15.06 28.24 1.62
N VAL A 58 13.85 28.76 1.41
CA VAL A 58 13.59 30.17 1.10
C VAL A 58 12.97 30.87 2.33
N PRO A 59 13.46 32.06 2.72
CA PRO A 59 12.84 32.84 3.79
C PRO A 59 11.35 33.10 3.53
N SER A 60 10.50 32.80 4.51
CA SER A 60 9.05 32.99 4.41
C SER A 60 8.60 34.31 5.03
N ASN A 61 7.65 34.98 4.36
CA ASN A 61 6.91 36.12 4.92
C ASN A 61 5.93 35.70 6.04
N TYR A 62 5.62 34.40 6.16
CA TYR A 62 4.81 33.85 7.24
C TYR A 62 5.71 33.46 8.42
N HIS A 63 5.94 34.36 9.37
CA HIS A 63 6.92 34.16 10.44
C HIS A 63 6.55 33.10 11.49
N LEU A 64 5.28 32.70 11.59
CA LEU A 64 4.85 31.60 12.45
C LEU A 64 5.12 30.25 11.77
N ASN A 65 6.39 29.94 11.55
CA ASN A 65 6.84 28.72 10.88
C ASN A 65 7.99 28.05 11.66
N THR A 66 8.35 26.85 11.23
CA THR A 66 9.44 26.03 11.77
C THR A 66 10.41 25.59 10.67
N HIS A 67 10.60 26.40 9.62
CA HIS A 67 11.49 26.06 8.49
C HIS A 67 12.91 25.68 8.95
N HIS A 68 13.45 26.36 9.95
CA HIS A 68 14.77 26.01 10.48
C HIS A 68 14.83 24.60 11.10
N PHE A 69 13.79 24.17 11.82
CA PHE A 69 13.69 22.79 12.32
C PHE A 69 13.53 21.80 11.18
N GLU A 70 12.74 22.15 10.17
CA GLU A 70 12.57 21.35 8.95
C GLU A 70 13.91 21.14 8.23
N LEU A 71 14.71 22.17 8.04
CA LEU A 71 16.04 22.05 7.43
C LEU A 71 16.98 21.13 8.22
N GLU A 72 16.92 21.15 9.55
CA GLU A 72 17.69 20.22 10.38
C GLU A 72 17.20 18.77 10.25
N VAL A 73 15.89 18.55 10.10
CA VAL A 73 15.31 17.23 9.81
C VAL A 73 15.77 16.74 8.44
N LEU A 74 15.69 17.59 7.42
CA LEU A 74 16.13 17.26 6.06
C LEU A 74 17.61 16.88 6.03
N LYS A 75 18.46 17.68 6.69
CA LYS A 75 19.89 17.39 6.81
C LYS A 75 20.16 16.02 7.45
N PHE A 76 19.42 15.66 8.50
CA PHE A 76 19.54 14.33 9.10
C PHE A 76 19.24 13.23 8.08
N PHE A 77 18.15 13.34 7.30
CA PHE A 77 17.82 12.34 6.30
C PHE A 77 18.78 12.35 5.09
N GLU A 78 19.31 13.49 4.70
CA GLU A 78 20.35 13.60 3.67
C GLU A 78 21.59 12.79 4.07
N GLU A 79 22.06 12.96 5.31
CA GLU A 79 23.20 12.19 5.86
C GLU A 79 22.90 10.69 5.90
N MET A 80 21.70 10.30 6.37
CA MET A 80 21.30 8.89 6.50
C MET A 80 21.11 8.17 5.16
N THR A 81 20.87 8.92 4.08
CA THR A 81 20.58 8.38 2.74
C THR A 81 21.74 8.54 1.78
N ASN A 82 22.93 8.93 2.26
CA ASN A 82 24.10 9.25 1.44
C ASN A 82 23.75 10.24 0.30
N ALA A 83 22.87 11.19 0.58
CA ALA A 83 22.45 12.17 -0.39
C ALA A 83 23.65 13.07 -0.77
N PRO A 84 23.88 13.38 -2.06
CA PRO A 84 25.02 14.19 -2.44
C PRO A 84 24.87 15.61 -1.92
N VAL A 85 25.92 16.09 -1.24
CA VAL A 85 25.92 17.38 -0.53
C VAL A 85 25.69 18.53 -1.50
N GLY A 86 24.65 19.34 -1.25
CA GLY A 86 24.31 20.51 -2.06
C GLY A 86 23.59 20.21 -3.37
N GLU A 87 23.48 18.94 -3.76
CA GLU A 87 22.79 18.48 -4.98
C GLU A 87 21.45 17.80 -4.66
N THR A 88 20.99 17.89 -3.42
CA THR A 88 19.72 17.34 -2.94
C THR A 88 18.79 18.47 -2.51
N TRP A 89 17.50 18.26 -2.70
CA TRP A 89 16.44 19.11 -2.20
C TRP A 89 15.32 18.24 -1.63
N GLY A 90 14.61 18.72 -0.61
CA GLY A 90 13.47 18.02 -0.05
C GLY A 90 12.61 18.86 0.85
N TYR A 91 11.55 18.24 1.37
CA TYR A 91 10.67 18.87 2.36
C TYR A 91 9.97 17.82 3.23
N VAL A 92 9.46 18.24 4.39
CA VAL A 92 8.65 17.40 5.28
C VAL A 92 7.23 17.28 4.73
N THR A 93 6.80 16.04 4.53
CA THR A 93 5.51 15.66 3.94
C THR A 93 4.51 15.22 5.00
N ASN A 94 3.23 15.08 4.65
CA ASN A 94 2.20 14.48 5.51
C ASN A 94 2.25 12.94 5.55
N GLY A 95 3.41 12.34 5.25
CA GLY A 95 3.64 10.90 5.22
C GLY A 95 4.08 10.38 3.85
N GLY A 96 4.42 9.09 3.79
CA GLY A 96 4.99 8.47 2.59
C GLY A 96 4.10 8.54 1.33
N THR A 97 2.77 8.66 1.47
CA THR A 97 1.90 8.86 0.29
C THR A 97 2.18 10.18 -0.41
N GLU A 98 2.34 11.29 0.34
CA GLU A 98 2.70 12.58 -0.27
C GLU A 98 4.12 12.54 -0.83
N GLY A 99 5.07 11.90 -0.14
CA GLY A 99 6.44 11.76 -0.65
C GLY A 99 6.52 10.96 -1.94
N ASN A 100 5.81 9.84 -2.04
CA ASN A 100 5.73 9.05 -3.28
C ASN A 100 4.99 9.82 -4.39
N HIS A 101 3.97 10.59 -4.03
CA HIS A 101 3.25 11.43 -4.97
C HIS A 101 4.19 12.47 -5.56
N TYR A 102 4.92 13.19 -4.72
CA TYR A 102 5.91 14.17 -5.15
C TYR A 102 6.99 13.53 -6.03
N GLY A 103 7.53 12.38 -5.63
CA GLY A 103 8.54 11.66 -6.41
C GLY A 103 8.08 11.27 -7.82
N LEU A 104 6.85 10.77 -7.94
CA LEU A 104 6.26 10.39 -9.24
C LEU A 104 5.78 11.61 -10.05
N PHE A 105 5.32 12.67 -9.39
CA PHE A 105 5.04 13.95 -10.03
C PHE A 105 6.31 14.52 -10.67
N LEU A 106 7.41 14.55 -9.92
CA LEU A 106 8.70 15.00 -10.41
C LEU A 106 9.18 14.15 -11.60
N ALA A 107 9.06 12.82 -11.49
CA ALA A 107 9.41 11.91 -12.58
C ALA A 107 8.59 12.18 -13.86
N ARG A 108 7.28 12.45 -13.72
CA ARG A 108 6.40 12.80 -14.86
C ARG A 108 6.85 14.06 -15.57
N GLU A 109 7.16 15.11 -14.82
CA GLU A 109 7.57 16.39 -15.42
C GLU A 109 8.90 16.26 -16.18
N ILE A 110 9.79 15.37 -15.73
CA ILE A 110 11.09 15.12 -16.37
C ILE A 110 10.95 14.17 -17.57
N LEU A 111 10.06 13.18 -17.47
CA LEU A 111 9.81 12.14 -18.45
C LEU A 111 8.32 12.10 -18.81
N PRO A 112 7.80 13.11 -19.54
CA PRO A 112 6.37 13.21 -19.85
C PRO A 112 5.86 12.08 -20.75
N ASP A 113 6.77 11.42 -21.48
CA ASP A 113 6.57 10.25 -22.34
C ASP A 113 6.86 8.91 -21.63
N GLY A 114 7.14 8.94 -20.32
CA GLY A 114 7.59 7.80 -19.54
C GLY A 114 6.49 6.82 -19.11
N ILE A 115 6.91 5.59 -18.83
CA ILE A 115 6.05 4.54 -18.28
C ILE A 115 6.55 4.17 -16.89
N VAL A 116 5.65 4.12 -15.91
CA VAL A 116 5.99 3.72 -14.54
C VAL A 116 5.97 2.20 -14.38
N TYR A 117 7.04 1.64 -13.85
CA TYR A 117 7.16 0.23 -13.51
C TYR A 117 7.23 0.08 -11.98
N TYR A 118 6.39 -0.79 -11.43
CA TYR A 118 6.26 -1.00 -10.00
C TYR A 118 5.86 -2.44 -9.70
N SER A 119 6.25 -2.96 -8.55
CA SER A 119 6.07 -4.37 -8.16
C SER A 119 4.62 -4.69 -7.79
N GLN A 120 4.18 -5.95 -7.89
CA GLN A 120 2.88 -6.40 -7.36
C GLN A 120 2.75 -6.16 -5.84
N GLU A 121 3.89 -6.14 -5.14
CA GLU A 121 4.00 -5.90 -3.70
C GLU A 121 4.07 -4.40 -3.33
N THR A 122 4.03 -3.51 -4.32
CA THR A 122 4.07 -2.07 -4.09
C THR A 122 2.84 -1.59 -3.32
N HIS A 123 3.06 -0.66 -2.39
CA HIS A 123 2.02 -0.10 -1.54
C HIS A 123 0.86 0.49 -2.35
N TYR A 124 -0.37 0.27 -1.88
CA TYR A 124 -1.59 0.63 -2.59
C TYR A 124 -1.69 2.14 -2.95
N SER A 125 -1.00 3.00 -2.20
CA SER A 125 -0.97 4.44 -2.48
C SER A 125 -0.39 4.75 -3.86
N VAL A 126 0.55 3.96 -4.37
CA VAL A 126 1.16 4.17 -5.68
C VAL A 126 0.13 4.01 -6.80
N GLY A 127 -0.70 2.95 -6.75
CA GLY A 127 -1.81 2.79 -7.71
C GLY A 127 -2.80 3.96 -7.68
N LYS A 128 -3.02 4.59 -6.52
CA LYS A 128 -3.82 5.81 -6.41
C LYS A 128 -3.09 7.02 -7.03
N ILE A 129 -1.81 7.19 -6.74
CA ILE A 129 -0.97 8.28 -7.27
C ILE A 129 -0.90 8.22 -8.80
N LEU A 130 -0.68 7.04 -9.38
CA LEU A 130 -0.63 6.84 -10.82
C LEU A 130 -1.93 7.31 -11.50
N ARG A 131 -3.08 7.03 -10.88
CA ARG A 131 -4.39 7.53 -11.34
C ARG A 131 -4.51 9.06 -11.18
N CYS A 132 -4.13 9.61 -10.03
CA CYS A 132 -4.15 11.07 -9.80
C CYS A 132 -3.28 11.84 -10.80
N LEU A 133 -2.12 11.29 -11.16
CA LEU A 133 -1.16 11.91 -12.07
C LEU A 133 -1.40 11.55 -13.55
N ASN A 134 -2.33 10.64 -13.83
CA ASN A 134 -2.58 10.06 -15.15
C ASN A 134 -1.32 9.48 -15.82
N LEU A 135 -0.53 8.74 -15.04
CA LEU A 135 0.73 8.14 -15.48
C LEU A 135 0.49 6.74 -16.10
N PRO A 136 0.95 6.47 -17.33
CA PRO A 136 0.99 5.12 -17.87
C PRO A 136 1.85 4.23 -16.99
N SER A 137 1.40 2.99 -16.76
CA SER A 137 2.12 2.09 -15.85
C SER A 137 2.02 0.62 -16.22
N ILE A 138 3.07 -0.13 -15.90
CA ILE A 138 3.15 -1.59 -16.04
C ILE A 138 3.52 -2.18 -14.67
N MET A 139 2.65 -3.04 -14.15
CA MET A 139 2.92 -3.77 -12.92
C MET A 139 3.87 -4.95 -13.21
N ILE A 140 4.98 -5.01 -12.49
CA ILE A 140 5.99 -6.06 -12.56
C ILE A 140 5.71 -7.11 -11.50
N ARG A 141 5.90 -8.38 -11.86
CA ARG A 141 5.77 -9.54 -10.97
C ARG A 141 6.68 -9.39 -9.75
N SER A 142 6.29 -10.06 -8.66
CA SER A 142 7.13 -10.19 -7.47
C SER A 142 7.52 -11.65 -7.25
N ASN A 143 8.70 -11.84 -6.66
CA ASN A 143 9.17 -13.11 -6.13
C ASN A 143 8.40 -13.47 -4.85
N GLN A 144 8.50 -14.73 -4.41
CA GLN A 144 7.81 -15.19 -3.20
C GLN A 144 8.23 -14.41 -1.95
N ASP A 145 9.50 -14.02 -1.86
CA ASP A 145 10.08 -13.23 -0.77
C ASP A 145 9.63 -11.75 -0.76
N GLY A 146 8.88 -11.32 -1.78
CA GLY A 146 8.33 -9.98 -1.90
C GLY A 146 9.15 -9.00 -2.74
N THR A 147 10.33 -9.40 -3.24
CA THR A 147 11.15 -8.56 -4.13
C THR A 147 10.58 -8.51 -5.55
N MET A 148 10.86 -7.44 -6.29
CA MET A 148 10.53 -7.33 -7.72
C MET A 148 11.25 -8.40 -8.55
N GLU A 149 10.53 -9.05 -9.47
CA GLU A 149 11.09 -10.04 -10.38
C GLU A 149 11.83 -9.35 -11.55
N LEU A 150 13.16 -9.29 -11.47
CA LEU A 150 14.00 -8.57 -12.43
C LEU A 150 13.90 -9.09 -13.88
N ASN A 151 13.64 -10.38 -14.08
CA ASN A 151 13.43 -10.94 -15.42
C ASN A 151 12.16 -10.38 -16.09
N ASP A 152 11.08 -10.23 -15.32
CA ASP A 152 9.84 -9.64 -15.79
C ASP A 152 10.00 -8.14 -16.09
N LEU A 153 10.75 -7.43 -15.24
CA LEU A 153 11.14 -6.05 -15.51
C LEU A 153 11.94 -5.94 -16.81
N ARG A 154 12.99 -6.77 -16.98
CA ARG A 154 13.86 -6.75 -18.16
C ARG A 154 13.07 -6.97 -19.45
N GLU A 155 12.20 -7.97 -19.50
CA GLU A 155 11.39 -8.23 -20.69
C GLU A 155 10.39 -7.10 -20.96
N SER A 156 9.75 -6.57 -19.91
CA SER A 156 8.82 -5.44 -20.04
C SER A 156 9.51 -4.18 -20.57
N LEU A 157 10.73 -3.88 -20.11
CA LEU A 157 11.55 -2.79 -20.62
C LEU A 157 12.01 -3.03 -22.06
N ARG A 158 12.41 -4.27 -22.40
CA ARG A 158 12.84 -4.66 -23.74
C ARG A 158 11.75 -4.44 -24.79
N LEU A 159 10.49 -4.66 -24.43
CA LEU A 159 9.33 -4.50 -25.30
C LEU A 159 8.92 -3.01 -25.44
N ASN A 160 9.13 -2.20 -24.40
CA ASN A 160 8.65 -0.82 -24.36
C ASN A 160 9.78 0.22 -24.53
N ARG A 161 10.85 -0.11 -25.28
CA ARG A 161 12.06 0.73 -25.45
C ARG A 161 11.84 2.16 -25.97
N LYS A 162 10.68 2.45 -26.55
CA LYS A 162 10.36 3.79 -27.09
C LYS A 162 10.05 4.81 -25.97
N SER A 163 9.61 4.34 -24.80
CA SER A 163 9.30 5.19 -23.65
C SER A 163 10.36 5.04 -22.57
N PRO A 164 10.83 6.15 -21.96
CA PRO A 164 11.79 6.07 -20.87
C PRO A 164 11.12 5.46 -19.62
N PRO A 165 11.80 4.56 -18.89
CA PRO A 165 11.24 3.97 -17.69
C PRO A 165 11.33 4.90 -16.48
N ILE A 166 10.25 4.92 -15.72
CA ILE A 166 10.19 5.45 -14.35
C ILE A 166 10.02 4.23 -13.44
N ILE A 167 10.97 3.97 -12.54
CA ILE A 167 10.86 2.85 -11.59
C ILE A 167 10.38 3.39 -10.25
N CYS A 168 9.36 2.75 -9.68
CA CYS A 168 8.99 2.91 -8.27
C CYS A 168 9.45 1.65 -7.53
N ALA A 169 10.67 1.69 -7.00
CA ALA A 169 11.27 0.58 -6.27
C ALA A 169 10.86 0.61 -4.79
N ASN A 170 10.55 -0.56 -4.24
CA ASN A 170 10.16 -0.69 -2.84
C ASN A 170 11.40 -0.96 -1.99
N ILE A 171 11.68 -0.08 -1.04
CA ILE A 171 12.70 -0.26 -0.02
C ILE A 171 11.96 -0.60 1.28
N GLY A 172 11.55 -1.87 1.40
CA GLY A 172 10.65 -2.35 2.43
C GLY A 172 9.21 -2.44 1.96
N THR A 173 8.84 -3.53 1.29
CA THR A 173 7.44 -3.81 0.92
C THR A 173 6.56 -3.88 2.15
N THR A 174 5.29 -3.49 2.02
CA THR A 174 4.41 -3.33 3.18
C THR A 174 4.15 -4.66 3.89
N MET A 175 3.87 -5.73 3.13
CA MET A 175 3.55 -7.03 3.73
C MET A 175 4.77 -7.80 4.20
N LYS A 176 5.86 -7.79 3.44
CA LYS A 176 7.01 -8.69 3.62
C LYS A 176 8.30 -7.99 4.05
N GLY A 177 8.35 -6.66 4.01
CA GLY A 177 9.55 -5.89 4.31
C GLY A 177 10.70 -6.12 3.33
N ALA A 178 10.41 -6.54 2.11
CA ALA A 178 11.41 -6.85 1.09
C ALA A 178 11.99 -5.57 0.45
N VAL A 179 13.25 -5.62 0.02
CA VAL A 179 13.92 -4.52 -0.68
C VAL A 179 14.17 -4.93 -2.14
N ASP A 180 13.67 -4.14 -3.08
CA ASP A 180 13.90 -4.34 -4.51
C ASP A 180 15.37 -4.07 -4.87
N ASP A 181 15.93 -4.89 -5.77
CA ASP A 181 17.35 -4.84 -6.15
C ASP A 181 17.66 -3.66 -7.09
N ILE A 182 18.05 -2.53 -6.50
CA ILE A 182 18.42 -1.30 -7.21
C ILE A 182 19.62 -1.50 -8.14
N ASP A 183 20.63 -2.26 -7.71
CA ASP A 183 21.83 -2.50 -8.51
C ASP A 183 21.49 -3.39 -9.72
N GLY A 184 20.64 -4.41 -9.53
CA GLY A 184 20.09 -5.23 -10.62
C GLY A 184 19.23 -4.44 -11.61
N ILE A 185 18.38 -3.52 -11.13
CA ILE A 185 17.64 -2.58 -11.99
C ILE A 185 18.60 -1.73 -12.83
N ASN A 186 19.65 -1.20 -12.20
CA ASN A 186 20.67 -0.40 -12.89
C ASN A 186 21.45 -1.22 -13.93
N ALA A 187 21.79 -2.47 -13.63
CA ALA A 187 22.43 -3.38 -14.58
C ALA A 187 21.55 -3.64 -15.80
N ILE A 188 20.24 -3.84 -15.60
CA ILE A 188 19.27 -3.96 -16.73
C ILE A 188 19.28 -2.70 -17.59
N PHE A 189 19.30 -1.51 -16.98
CA PHE A 189 19.37 -0.27 -17.76
C PHE A 189 20.64 -0.15 -18.60
N GLN A 190 21.79 -0.59 -18.06
CA GLN A 190 23.05 -0.60 -18.79
C GLN A 190 23.01 -1.61 -19.94
N ASP A 191 22.57 -2.84 -19.67
CA ASP A 191 22.45 -3.91 -20.67
C ASP A 191 21.51 -3.56 -21.83
N LEU A 192 20.38 -2.91 -21.53
CA LEU A 192 19.42 -2.49 -22.54
C LEU A 192 19.78 -1.14 -23.18
N ALA A 193 20.88 -0.51 -22.74
CA ALA A 193 21.35 0.81 -23.16
C ALA A 193 20.27 1.90 -23.06
N ILE A 194 19.59 1.96 -21.90
CA ILE A 194 18.51 2.92 -21.63
C ILE A 194 19.11 4.27 -21.21
N PRO A 195 18.97 5.34 -22.03
CA PRO A 195 19.68 6.60 -21.81
C PRO A 195 18.91 7.59 -20.91
N ARG A 196 17.58 7.51 -20.91
CA ARG A 196 16.66 8.35 -20.13
C ARG A 196 15.87 7.45 -19.20
N LYS A 197 15.91 7.75 -17.91
CA LYS A 197 15.28 6.95 -16.85
C LYS A 197 15.11 7.78 -15.59
N TYR A 198 14.22 7.34 -14.72
CA TYR A 198 14.04 7.89 -13.38
C TYR A 198 13.83 6.74 -12.39
N LEU A 199 14.46 6.80 -11.21
CA LEU A 199 14.30 5.79 -10.17
C LEU A 199 13.86 6.46 -8.86
N HIS A 200 12.61 6.22 -8.46
CA HIS A 200 12.07 6.58 -7.17
C HIS A 200 12.13 5.40 -6.20
N ALA A 201 12.63 5.64 -4.98
CA ALA A 201 12.67 4.66 -3.91
C ALA A 201 11.60 4.96 -2.83
N ASP A 202 10.61 4.08 -2.70
CA ASP A 202 9.66 4.10 -1.58
C ASP A 202 10.32 3.45 -0.36
N CYS A 203 10.87 4.28 0.52
CA CYS A 203 11.56 3.89 1.75
C CYS A 203 10.69 4.13 2.99
N ALA A 204 9.35 4.13 2.86
CA ALA A 204 8.46 4.65 3.89
C ALA A 204 8.73 4.11 5.29
N LEU A 205 8.98 2.79 5.43
CA LEU A 205 9.38 2.18 6.70
C LEU A 205 10.89 2.00 6.79
N SER A 206 11.48 1.25 5.84
CA SER A 206 12.85 0.77 5.97
C SER A 206 13.92 1.84 5.78
N GLY A 207 13.56 3.05 5.34
CA GLY A 207 14.49 4.19 5.30
C GLY A 207 15.02 4.63 6.66
N MET A 208 14.38 4.19 7.75
CA MET A 208 14.88 4.36 9.14
C MET A 208 15.46 3.07 9.74
N ILE A 209 15.46 1.95 9.00
CA ILE A 209 16.00 0.66 9.42
C ILE A 209 17.35 0.42 8.75
N LEU A 210 17.37 0.41 7.42
CA LEU A 210 18.53 0.07 6.59
C LEU A 210 19.80 0.88 6.85
N PRO A 211 19.75 2.18 7.18
CA PRO A 211 20.96 2.92 7.57
C PRO A 211 21.73 2.30 8.74
N PHE A 212 21.07 1.51 9.58
CA PHE A 212 21.64 0.90 10.78
C PHE A 212 21.90 -0.61 10.62
N ILE A 213 21.57 -1.17 9.45
CA ILE A 213 21.84 -2.57 9.13
C ILE A 213 23.24 -2.69 8.55
N LYS A 214 24.03 -3.60 9.11
CA LYS A 214 25.31 -3.99 8.51
C LYS A 214 25.04 -4.78 7.23
N ASP A 215 25.72 -4.44 6.14
CA ASP A 215 25.58 -5.09 4.83
C ASP A 215 24.14 -4.98 4.27
N ALA A 216 23.49 -3.82 4.49
CA ALA A 216 22.16 -3.53 3.96
C ALA A 216 22.11 -3.65 2.43
N PRO A 217 20.98 -4.10 1.84
CA PRO A 217 20.77 -4.05 0.39
C PRO A 217 20.92 -2.63 -0.17
N ALA A 218 21.27 -2.50 -1.45
CA ALA A 218 21.32 -1.22 -2.16
C ALA A 218 19.98 -0.48 -2.11
N TRP A 219 19.93 0.74 -1.54
CA TRP A 219 18.65 1.40 -1.28
C TRP A 219 18.60 2.94 -1.40
N ASN A 220 19.74 3.62 -1.43
CA ASN A 220 19.81 5.08 -1.27
C ASN A 220 20.53 5.80 -2.43
N PHE A 221 20.82 7.10 -2.29
CA PHE A 221 21.39 7.92 -3.37
C PHE A 221 22.74 7.42 -3.88
N ALA A 222 23.52 6.70 -3.07
CA ALA A 222 24.78 6.09 -3.49
C ALA A 222 24.58 5.04 -4.60
N HIS A 223 23.37 4.49 -4.75
CA HIS A 223 23.00 3.49 -5.75
C HIS A 223 22.25 4.09 -6.95
N GLY A 224 22.31 5.42 -7.11
CA GLY A 224 21.84 6.08 -8.34
C GLY A 224 20.34 6.34 -8.40
N ILE A 225 19.62 6.30 -7.28
CA ILE A 225 18.22 6.75 -7.22
C ILE A 225 18.10 8.27 -7.47
N ASP A 226 16.93 8.73 -7.89
CA ASP A 226 16.65 10.13 -8.23
C ASP A 226 15.80 10.85 -7.16
N SER A 227 14.94 10.09 -6.46
CA SER A 227 14.25 10.56 -5.26
C SER A 227 13.88 9.40 -4.35
N LEU A 228 13.61 9.72 -3.08
CA LEU A 228 13.12 8.77 -2.09
C LEU A 228 12.08 9.41 -1.17
N SER A 229 11.30 8.55 -0.52
CA SER A 229 10.26 8.94 0.45
C SER A 229 10.40 8.11 1.73
N ILE A 230 10.37 8.75 2.91
CA ILE A 230 10.43 8.09 4.22
C ILE A 230 9.29 8.60 5.09
N SER A 231 8.57 7.72 5.81
CA SER A 231 7.55 8.13 6.78
C SER A 231 8.18 8.30 8.16
N GLY A 232 8.05 9.50 8.72
CA GLY A 232 8.49 9.81 10.08
C GLY A 232 7.59 9.22 11.15
N HIS A 233 6.27 9.19 10.93
CA HIS A 233 5.31 8.60 11.88
C HIS A 233 5.40 7.07 12.00
N LYS A 234 6.22 6.42 11.17
CA LYS A 234 6.47 4.98 11.26
C LYS A 234 7.51 4.68 12.33
N MET A 235 8.79 4.56 11.95
CA MET A 235 9.84 4.10 12.86
C MET A 235 10.23 5.13 13.94
N ILE A 236 10.26 6.43 13.60
CA ILE A 236 10.53 7.47 14.59
C ILE A 236 9.35 7.58 15.56
N GLY A 237 8.12 7.54 15.02
CA GLY A 237 6.89 7.69 15.80
C GLY A 237 6.48 9.15 15.91
N SER A 238 5.21 9.42 15.63
CA SER A 238 4.63 10.76 15.69
C SER A 238 3.13 10.65 15.90
N PRO A 239 2.50 11.52 16.71
CA PRO A 239 1.04 11.57 16.84
C PRO A 239 0.36 12.14 15.58
N ILE A 240 1.14 12.70 14.65
CA ILE A 240 0.66 13.29 13.40
C ILE A 240 1.35 12.57 12.23
N PRO A 241 0.61 12.12 11.19
CA PRO A 241 1.22 11.57 9.99
C PRO A 241 2.21 12.56 9.36
N CYS A 242 3.47 12.14 9.26
CA CYS A 242 4.54 12.94 8.70
C CYS A 242 5.57 12.08 7.96
N GLY A 243 6.40 12.70 7.13
CA GLY A 243 7.46 12.05 6.37
C GLY A 243 8.43 13.06 5.78
N VAL A 244 9.34 12.58 4.95
CA VAL A 244 10.30 13.38 4.19
C VAL A 244 10.35 12.83 2.78
N VAL A 245 10.40 13.72 1.80
CA VAL A 245 10.82 13.40 0.44
C VAL A 245 12.14 14.10 0.16
N LEU A 246 13.09 13.37 -0.40
CA LEU A 246 14.35 13.92 -0.92
C LEU A 246 14.44 13.60 -2.41
N ALA A 247 14.93 14.54 -3.20
CA ALA A 247 15.15 14.38 -4.63
C ALA A 247 16.44 15.09 -5.05
N LYS A 248 17.00 14.67 -6.19
CA LYS A 248 18.07 15.44 -6.83
C LYS A 248 17.59 16.86 -7.11
N LYS A 249 18.36 17.85 -6.68
CA LYS A 249 18.02 19.27 -6.77
C LYS A 249 17.83 19.72 -8.22
N ASP A 250 18.62 19.19 -9.15
CA ASP A 250 18.50 19.46 -10.59
C ASP A 250 17.15 19.01 -11.16
N ASN A 251 16.58 17.94 -10.62
CA ASN A 251 15.26 17.46 -11.01
C ASN A 251 14.19 18.46 -10.54
N MET A 252 14.20 18.83 -9.26
CA MET A 252 13.27 19.83 -8.71
C MET A 252 13.38 21.18 -9.42
N THR A 253 14.60 21.67 -9.68
CA THR A 253 14.83 22.99 -10.28
C THR A 253 14.18 23.13 -11.66
N ARG A 254 14.04 22.03 -12.41
CA ARG A 254 13.38 22.02 -13.72
C ARG A 254 11.88 22.30 -13.66
N ILE A 255 11.24 22.11 -12.51
CA ILE A 255 9.79 22.25 -12.34
C ILE A 255 9.39 23.44 -11.46
N ALA A 256 10.36 24.06 -10.77
CA ALA A 256 10.12 25.15 -9.84
C ALA A 256 9.52 26.39 -10.52
N GLN A 257 8.45 26.94 -9.94
CA GLN A 257 7.82 28.19 -10.40
C GLN A 257 7.85 29.26 -9.30
N SER A 258 7.99 30.53 -9.66
CA SER A 258 7.97 31.62 -8.67
C SER A 258 6.54 31.99 -8.28
N VAL A 259 6.27 32.17 -6.98
CA VAL A 259 4.96 32.60 -6.45
C VAL A 259 5.11 33.91 -5.67
N GLU A 260 4.64 35.00 -6.30
CA GLU A 260 4.89 36.36 -5.82
C GLU A 260 4.27 36.67 -4.45
N TYR A 261 3.03 36.24 -4.20
CA TYR A 261 2.30 36.63 -2.98
C TYR A 261 2.80 35.95 -1.70
N ILE A 262 3.55 34.86 -1.81
CA ILE A 262 4.25 34.22 -0.67
C ILE A 262 5.75 34.52 -0.65
N GLY A 263 6.29 35.16 -1.70
CA GLY A 263 7.72 35.45 -1.83
C GLY A 263 8.60 34.19 -1.87
N SER A 264 8.07 33.08 -2.40
CA SER A 264 8.74 31.77 -2.39
C SER A 264 8.59 31.06 -3.73
N MET A 265 9.25 29.91 -3.87
CA MET A 265 9.12 29.03 -5.03
C MET A 265 8.05 27.96 -4.75
N ASP A 266 7.24 27.65 -5.75
CA ASP A 266 6.34 26.48 -5.77
C ASP A 266 7.15 25.23 -6.10
N THR A 267 7.71 24.63 -5.05
CA THR A 267 8.58 23.46 -5.14
C THR A 267 8.02 22.26 -4.39
N THR A 268 6.95 22.42 -3.63
CA THR A 268 6.32 21.41 -2.77
C THR A 268 4.95 21.01 -3.32
N LEU A 269 4.48 19.79 -3.03
CA LEU A 269 3.13 19.38 -3.48
C LEU A 269 2.02 20.15 -2.76
N THR A 270 2.22 20.46 -1.48
CA THR A 270 1.27 21.16 -0.63
C THR A 270 1.67 22.63 -0.48
N GLY A 271 0.68 23.54 -0.57
CA GLY A 271 0.92 24.98 -0.41
C GLY A 271 1.12 25.38 1.06
N SER A 272 0.05 25.32 1.87
CA SER A 272 0.18 25.37 3.33
C SER A 272 0.69 24.01 3.83
N ARG A 273 1.71 24.02 4.69
CA ARG A 273 2.39 22.81 5.14
C ARG A 273 2.41 22.74 6.65
N ASN A 274 2.37 21.52 7.17
CA ASN A 274 2.35 21.25 8.60
C ASN A 274 3.66 21.73 9.25
N GLY A 275 3.60 22.81 10.02
CA GLY A 275 4.76 23.33 10.75
C GLY A 275 5.01 22.65 12.11
N ILE A 276 4.13 21.76 12.56
CA ILE A 276 4.29 21.02 13.81
C ILE A 276 5.07 19.72 13.58
N ALA A 277 4.79 19.01 12.49
CA ALA A 277 5.46 17.75 12.16
C ALA A 277 7.00 17.84 12.13
N PRO A 278 7.63 18.88 11.50
CA PRO A 278 9.08 19.06 11.55
C PRO A 278 9.62 19.19 12.98
N LEU A 279 8.89 19.86 13.88
CA LEU A 279 9.31 20.04 15.26
C LEU A 279 9.32 18.72 16.04
N PHE A 280 8.33 17.86 15.81
CA PHE A 280 8.25 16.52 16.42
C PHE A 280 9.38 15.62 15.94
N LEU A 281 9.61 15.59 14.62
CA LEU A 281 10.73 14.84 14.04
C LEU A 281 12.07 15.35 14.54
N TRP A 282 12.26 16.67 14.56
CA TRP A 282 13.47 17.29 15.07
C TRP A 282 13.74 16.91 16.53
N TYR A 283 12.73 16.99 17.39
CA TYR A 283 12.86 16.64 18.80
C TYR A 283 13.27 15.18 18.98
N ALA A 284 12.65 14.24 18.26
CA ALA A 284 13.03 12.84 18.28
C ALA A 284 14.47 12.63 17.80
N ILE A 285 14.84 13.24 16.68
CA ILE A 285 16.19 13.17 16.10
C ILE A 285 17.24 13.66 17.10
N LYS A 286 16.99 14.78 17.78
CA LYS A 286 17.90 15.31 18.80
C LYS A 286 17.94 14.50 20.09
N THR A 287 16.83 13.86 20.44
CA THR A 287 16.73 13.04 21.66
C THR A 287 17.49 11.72 21.50
N TYR A 288 17.24 11.00 20.40
CA TYR A 288 17.86 9.70 20.18
C TYR A 288 19.25 9.80 19.54
N GLY A 289 19.43 10.73 18.61
CA GLY A 289 20.60 10.74 17.73
C GLY A 289 20.76 9.45 16.93
N GLN A 290 21.82 9.34 16.14
CA GLN A 290 22.09 8.12 15.37
C GLN A 290 22.37 6.90 16.25
N SER A 291 23.02 7.08 17.41
CA SER A 291 23.33 5.98 18.33
C SER A 291 22.09 5.42 19.01
N GLY A 292 21.15 6.27 19.43
CA GLY A 292 19.89 5.85 20.03
C GLY A 292 19.01 5.11 19.01
N PHE A 293 18.89 5.64 17.79
CA PHE A 293 18.17 4.93 16.73
C PHE A 293 18.83 3.58 16.40
N ARG A 294 20.16 3.50 16.32
CA ARG A 294 20.85 2.21 16.10
C ARG A 294 20.47 1.16 17.15
N GLN A 295 20.45 1.55 18.44
CA GLN A 295 20.06 0.64 19.53
C GLN A 295 18.60 0.23 19.43
N LEU A 296 17.70 1.19 19.15
CA LEU A 296 16.27 0.94 19.00
C LEU A 296 15.99 -0.03 17.84
N ILE A 297 16.62 0.18 16.68
CA ILE A 297 16.48 -0.70 15.52
C ILE A 297 17.02 -2.11 15.81
N GLN A 298 18.16 -2.21 16.48
CA GLN A 298 18.72 -3.50 16.89
C GLN A 298 17.74 -4.29 17.78
N GLN A 299 17.10 -3.62 18.76
CA GLN A 299 16.09 -4.25 19.61
C GLN A 299 14.86 -4.70 18.83
N CYS A 300 14.38 -3.90 17.86
CA CYS A 300 13.30 -4.30 16.96
C CYS A 300 13.65 -5.59 16.21
N LEU A 301 14.85 -5.70 15.65
CA LEU A 301 15.29 -6.90 14.92
C LEU A 301 15.44 -8.13 15.82
N GLU A 302 15.93 -7.95 17.05
CA GLU A 302 16.02 -9.02 18.05
C GLU A 302 14.63 -9.54 18.43
N ARG A 303 13.66 -8.64 18.60
CA ARG A 303 12.26 -9.01 18.85
C ARG A 303 11.62 -9.67 17.62
N ALA A 304 11.96 -9.25 16.41
CA ALA A 304 11.52 -9.91 15.18
C ALA A 304 12.02 -11.35 15.11
N GLU A 305 13.29 -11.58 15.45
CA GLU A 305 13.87 -12.92 15.52
C GLU A 305 13.18 -13.79 16.57
N TYR A 306 12.96 -13.22 17.76
CA TYR A 306 12.22 -13.89 18.83
C TYR A 306 10.80 -14.29 18.36
N ALA A 307 10.07 -13.37 17.72
CA ALA A 307 8.73 -13.64 17.21
C ALA A 307 8.70 -14.75 16.16
N VAL A 308 9.67 -14.79 15.24
CA VAL A 308 9.83 -15.89 14.28
C VAL A 308 9.96 -17.22 15.01
N ILE A 309 10.80 -17.30 16.05
CA ILE A 309 11.02 -18.52 16.83
C ILE A 309 9.73 -18.96 17.53
N GLU A 310 9.04 -18.06 18.26
CA GLU A 310 7.85 -18.43 19.03
C GLU A 310 6.64 -18.76 18.16
N LEU A 311 6.41 -18.02 17.06
CA LEU A 311 5.35 -18.33 16.10
C LEU A 311 5.59 -19.68 15.41
N ASN A 312 6.84 -20.04 15.12
CA ASN A 312 7.17 -21.35 14.56
C ASN A 312 6.95 -22.49 15.56
N LYS A 313 7.15 -22.28 16.86
CA LYS A 313 6.73 -23.24 17.89
C LYS A 313 5.21 -23.44 17.94
N ALA A 314 4.43 -22.52 17.37
CA ALA A 314 2.98 -22.62 17.20
C ALA A 314 2.55 -23.13 15.81
N GLY A 315 3.49 -23.49 14.93
CA GLY A 315 3.22 -24.01 13.60
C GLY A 315 2.74 -22.98 12.59
N GLN A 316 3.12 -21.70 12.74
CA GLN A 316 2.67 -20.59 11.88
C GLN A 316 3.60 -20.28 10.68
N HIS A 317 4.60 -21.11 10.41
CA HIS A 317 5.56 -20.95 9.29
C HIS A 317 6.12 -19.51 9.18
N ALA A 318 6.48 -18.93 10.32
CA ALA A 318 6.92 -17.56 10.42
C ALA A 318 8.33 -17.38 9.82
N TRP A 319 8.53 -16.28 9.10
CA TRP A 319 9.81 -15.91 8.49
C TRP A 319 9.95 -14.39 8.38
N ARG A 320 11.17 -13.92 8.10
CA ARG A 320 11.47 -12.50 7.83
C ARG A 320 12.73 -12.37 6.98
N HIS A 321 12.90 -11.21 6.34
CA HIS A 321 14.22 -10.79 5.84
C HIS A 321 15.13 -10.41 7.02
N SER A 322 16.41 -10.73 6.95
CA SER A 322 17.37 -10.49 8.05
C SER A 322 17.48 -9.00 8.41
N TYR A 323 17.33 -8.12 7.41
CA TYR A 323 17.35 -6.66 7.51
C TYR A 323 15.99 -6.02 7.85
N SER A 324 14.94 -6.82 8.07
CA SER A 324 13.57 -6.36 8.29
C SER A 324 13.05 -6.73 9.68
N ASN A 325 12.25 -5.84 10.26
CA ASN A 325 11.51 -6.05 11.51
C ASN A 325 10.06 -6.54 11.27
N THR A 326 9.70 -6.81 10.01
CA THR A 326 8.42 -7.40 9.61
C THR A 326 8.53 -8.92 9.61
N VAL A 327 7.72 -9.57 10.45
CA VAL A 327 7.59 -11.03 10.55
C VAL A 327 6.32 -11.45 9.83
N VAL A 328 6.47 -12.27 8.79
CA VAL A 328 5.37 -12.81 8.00
C VAL A 328 5.07 -14.21 8.49
N PHE A 329 3.80 -14.54 8.69
CA PHE A 329 3.37 -15.85 9.17
C PHE A 329 1.98 -16.20 8.62
N ASP A 330 1.53 -17.42 8.81
CA ASP A 330 0.20 -17.87 8.38
C ASP A 330 -0.92 -17.00 8.97
N ARG A 331 -1.97 -16.74 8.19
CA ARG A 331 -3.10 -15.96 8.66
C ARG A 331 -3.87 -16.73 9.76
N PRO A 332 -3.97 -16.19 11.00
CA PRO A 332 -4.78 -16.80 12.04
C PRO A 332 -6.28 -16.55 11.79
N LEU A 333 -7.15 -17.03 12.69
CA LEU A 333 -8.58 -16.74 12.58
C LEU A 333 -8.86 -15.23 12.64
N GLN A 334 -9.95 -14.82 12.01
CA GLN A 334 -10.36 -13.43 11.94
C GLN A 334 -10.49 -12.76 13.31
N SER A 335 -10.94 -13.48 14.34
CA SER A 335 -11.01 -12.96 15.71
C SER A 335 -9.64 -12.62 16.29
N ILE A 336 -8.59 -13.39 15.99
CA ILE A 336 -7.21 -13.09 16.40
C ILE A 336 -6.68 -11.92 15.58
N VAL A 337 -6.97 -11.88 14.27
CA VAL A 337 -6.61 -10.76 13.40
C VAL A 337 -7.15 -9.43 13.92
N GLU A 338 -8.43 -9.40 14.31
CA GLU A 338 -9.08 -8.21 14.87
C GLU A 338 -8.51 -7.85 16.24
N THR A 339 -8.39 -8.84 17.13
CA THR A 339 -7.87 -8.65 18.49
C THR A 339 -6.47 -8.05 18.48
N TRP A 340 -5.58 -8.55 17.61
CA TRP A 340 -4.18 -8.14 17.53
C TRP A 340 -3.90 -7.12 16.42
N GLN A 341 -4.96 -6.57 15.82
CA GLN A 341 -4.90 -5.57 14.76
C GLN A 341 -3.91 -5.95 13.64
N LEU A 342 -3.92 -7.21 13.22
CA LEU A 342 -2.98 -7.76 12.24
C LEU A 342 -3.38 -7.34 10.82
N ALA A 343 -2.41 -6.84 10.04
CA ALA A 343 -2.62 -6.69 8.60
C ALA A 343 -2.41 -8.04 7.89
N THR A 344 -3.28 -8.33 6.93
CA THR A 344 -3.35 -9.63 6.26
C THR A 344 -3.38 -9.49 4.73
N HIS A 345 -2.76 -10.45 4.04
CA HIS A 345 -2.77 -10.52 2.59
C HIS A 345 -2.83 -11.97 2.12
N GLY A 346 -3.99 -12.38 1.59
CA GLY A 346 -4.21 -13.76 1.18
C GLY A 346 -4.02 -14.72 2.37
N PRO A 347 -3.17 -15.75 2.26
CA PRO A 347 -2.98 -16.74 3.31
C PRO A 347 -2.05 -16.28 4.44
N VAL A 348 -1.45 -15.09 4.36
CA VAL A 348 -0.47 -14.61 5.34
C VAL A 348 -0.95 -13.39 6.12
N SER A 349 -0.43 -13.24 7.32
CA SER A 349 -0.49 -12.03 8.15
C SER A 349 0.93 -11.57 8.49
N HIS A 350 1.04 -10.37 9.05
CA HIS A 350 2.32 -9.93 9.59
C HIS A 350 2.23 -9.28 10.97
N LEU A 351 3.36 -9.35 11.65
CA LEU A 351 3.67 -8.68 12.91
C LEU A 351 4.85 -7.75 12.62
N ILE A 352 4.76 -6.48 13.00
CA ILE A 352 5.84 -5.52 12.78
C ILE A 352 6.36 -5.10 14.13
N THR A 353 7.57 -5.53 14.45
CA THR A 353 8.20 -5.30 15.76
C THR A 353 8.72 -3.87 15.87
N MET A 354 7.79 -2.92 15.97
CA MET A 354 8.07 -1.52 16.25
C MET A 354 8.57 -1.35 17.71
N PRO A 355 9.11 -0.19 18.10
CA PRO A 355 9.67 0.00 19.45
C PRO A 355 8.69 -0.31 20.59
N ASN A 356 7.39 -0.04 20.37
CA ASN A 356 6.31 -0.35 21.31
C ASN A 356 5.95 -1.84 21.40
N VAL A 357 6.43 -2.70 20.50
CA VAL A 357 6.11 -4.14 20.51
C VAL A 357 7.07 -4.88 21.43
N THR A 358 6.52 -5.67 22.35
CA THR A 358 7.23 -6.41 23.39
C THR A 358 7.18 -7.92 23.16
N THR A 359 8.08 -8.67 23.81
CA THR A 359 8.05 -10.14 23.78
C THR A 359 6.82 -10.71 24.49
N ASP A 360 6.28 -10.02 25.50
CA ASP A 360 5.04 -10.41 26.18
C ASP A 360 3.83 -10.40 25.22
N GLN A 361 3.70 -9.35 24.39
CA GLN A 361 2.65 -9.31 23.37
C GLN A 361 2.80 -10.45 22.36
N VAL A 362 4.04 -10.79 21.97
CA VAL A 362 4.33 -11.93 21.09
C VAL A 362 3.89 -13.24 21.75
N ASP A 363 4.23 -13.46 23.02
CA ASP A 363 3.85 -14.65 23.77
C ASP A 363 2.33 -14.81 23.89
N ARG A 364 1.63 -13.71 24.16
CA ARG A 364 0.17 -13.68 24.23
C ARG A 364 -0.49 -13.96 22.88
N LEU A 365 0.00 -13.36 21.79
CA LEU A 365 -0.46 -13.69 20.43
C LEU A 365 -0.28 -15.20 20.14
N VAL A 366 0.90 -15.74 20.47
CA VAL A 366 1.21 -17.16 20.27
C VAL A 366 0.30 -18.06 21.11
N ALA A 367 -0.04 -17.66 22.34
CA ALA A 367 -0.96 -18.37 23.20
C ALA A 367 -2.38 -18.40 22.60
N ASP A 368 -2.88 -17.28 22.09
CA ASP A 368 -4.19 -17.20 21.43
C ASP A 368 -4.26 -18.09 20.19
N ILE A 369 -3.20 -18.09 19.37
CA ILE A 369 -3.09 -18.96 18.18
C ILE A 369 -3.11 -20.44 18.58
N LYS A 370 -2.39 -20.83 19.64
CA LYS A 370 -2.40 -22.22 20.15
C LYS A 370 -3.76 -22.61 20.72
N ALA A 371 -4.42 -21.71 21.44
CA ALA A 371 -5.77 -21.94 21.97
C ALA A 371 -6.79 -22.15 20.83
N GLN A 372 -6.66 -21.39 19.73
CA GLN A 372 -7.42 -21.61 18.51
C GLN A 372 -7.21 -23.03 17.96
N HIS A 373 -5.96 -23.48 17.81
CA HIS A 373 -5.67 -24.81 17.27
C HIS A 373 -6.29 -25.94 18.11
N ALA A 374 -6.31 -25.78 19.43
CA ALA A 374 -6.97 -26.72 20.33
C ALA A 374 -8.50 -26.74 20.11
N ALA A 375 -9.14 -25.58 19.95
CA ALA A 375 -10.58 -25.48 19.75
C ALA A 375 -11.05 -26.04 18.39
N ALA A 376 -10.26 -25.86 17.33
CA ALA A 376 -10.58 -26.34 15.97
C ALA A 376 -10.54 -27.87 15.80
N SER A 377 -10.08 -28.61 16.82
CA SER A 377 -10.01 -30.07 16.83
C SER A 377 -11.34 -30.76 17.23
N VAL A 378 -12.37 -30.00 17.58
CA VAL A 378 -13.70 -30.50 18.02
C VAL A 378 -14.73 -30.35 16.88
N PRO A 379 -15.48 -31.40 16.48
CA PRO A 379 -16.46 -31.30 15.39
C PRO A 379 -17.74 -30.56 15.81
N SER A 380 -18.24 -29.66 14.95
CA SER A 380 -19.54 -28.97 15.14
C SER A 380 -20.70 -29.65 14.39
N PRO A 381 -21.95 -29.65 14.93
CA PRO A 381 -23.11 -30.25 14.27
C PRO A 381 -23.81 -29.30 13.27
N SER A 382 -24.33 -29.88 12.19
CA SER A 382 -25.05 -29.21 11.10
C SER A 382 -26.46 -28.74 11.48
N ARG A 383 -26.87 -27.54 11.03
CA ARG A 383 -28.24 -26.99 11.21
C ARG A 383 -28.96 -26.83 9.87
N PRO A 384 -30.32 -26.91 9.82
CA PRO A 384 -31.09 -26.92 8.58
C PRO A 384 -31.53 -25.53 8.09
N VAL A 385 -31.77 -25.43 6.77
CA VAL A 385 -32.13 -24.22 6.01
C VAL A 385 -33.66 -24.13 5.79
N PRO A 386 -34.31 -22.96 5.93
CA PRO A 386 -35.68 -22.73 5.50
C PRO A 386 -35.79 -22.12 4.09
N THR A 387 -36.86 -22.45 3.37
CA THR A 387 -37.13 -22.04 1.98
C THR A 387 -38.25 -21.01 1.83
N GLY A 388 -38.02 -20.01 0.96
CA GLY A 388 -39.03 -19.44 0.06
C GLY A 388 -39.09 -17.92 0.01
N PHE A 389 -38.97 -17.30 -1.18
CA PHE A 389 -39.53 -15.98 -1.52
C PHE A 389 -39.70 -15.74 -3.03
N THR A 390 -40.60 -14.81 -3.34
CA THR A 390 -41.25 -14.45 -4.62
C THR A 390 -40.61 -13.23 -5.30
N SER A 391 -40.72 -13.15 -6.63
CA SER A 391 -40.01 -12.20 -7.52
C SER A 391 -40.62 -10.79 -7.64
N VAL A 392 -39.78 -9.76 -7.66
CA VAL A 392 -40.03 -8.43 -8.28
C VAL A 392 -38.85 -8.11 -9.21
N ARG A 393 -39.10 -7.41 -10.33
CA ARG A 393 -38.09 -7.09 -11.37
C ARG A 393 -37.45 -5.72 -11.12
N ALA A 394 -36.11 -5.64 -11.19
CA ALA A 394 -35.34 -4.40 -11.31
C ALA A 394 -34.27 -4.47 -12.42
N GLN A 395 -33.85 -3.31 -12.93
CA GLN A 395 -33.07 -3.07 -14.15
C GLN A 395 -31.55 -3.37 -14.04
N PRO A 396 -30.84 -3.59 -15.16
CA PRO A 396 -29.45 -4.06 -15.16
C PRO A 396 -28.42 -2.91 -15.15
N SER A 397 -27.50 -2.91 -14.17
CA SER A 397 -26.11 -2.35 -14.29
C SER A 397 -25.34 -2.30 -12.94
N GLN A 398 -25.38 -3.35 -12.12
CA GLN A 398 -24.57 -3.40 -10.89
C GLN A 398 -23.97 -4.79 -10.62
N GLU A 399 -22.91 -5.13 -11.33
CA GLU A 399 -22.17 -6.39 -11.15
C GLU A 399 -21.14 -6.29 -9.99
N ILE A 400 -20.99 -7.38 -9.25
CA ILE A 400 -19.97 -7.68 -8.24
C ILE A 400 -19.11 -8.80 -8.84
N ILE A 401 -17.80 -8.60 -8.92
CA ILE A 401 -16.89 -9.60 -9.50
C ILE A 401 -16.07 -10.23 -8.38
N LEU A 402 -16.09 -11.56 -8.31
CA LEU A 402 -15.35 -12.35 -7.33
C LEU A 402 -14.38 -13.25 -8.07
N ILE A 403 -13.11 -13.22 -7.69
CA ILE A 403 -12.09 -14.13 -8.23
C ILE A 403 -11.47 -14.89 -7.06
N GLY A 404 -11.58 -16.21 -7.05
CA GLY A 404 -11.09 -17.06 -5.96
C GLY A 404 -10.41 -18.34 -6.46
N SER A 405 -9.67 -19.03 -5.59
CA SER A 405 -9.04 -20.33 -5.90
C SER A 405 -10.06 -21.49 -5.88
N SER A 406 -9.80 -22.56 -6.64
CA SER A 406 -10.69 -23.71 -6.92
C SER A 406 -10.95 -24.63 -5.73
N SER A 407 -10.41 -24.33 -4.56
CA SER A 407 -10.55 -25.17 -3.37
C SER A 407 -11.96 -25.18 -2.79
N VAL A 408 -12.86 -24.29 -3.24
CA VAL A 408 -14.26 -24.22 -2.80
C VAL A 408 -15.19 -23.86 -3.95
N ASP A 409 -16.39 -24.43 -3.93
CA ASP A 409 -17.51 -24.04 -4.79
C ASP A 409 -18.04 -22.66 -4.36
N LEU A 410 -17.28 -21.62 -4.74
CA LEU A 410 -17.54 -20.22 -4.41
C LEU A 410 -18.96 -19.80 -4.83
N LEU A 411 -19.45 -20.41 -5.91
CA LEU A 411 -20.79 -20.19 -6.44
C LEU A 411 -21.86 -20.64 -5.45
N ASP A 412 -21.76 -21.87 -4.95
CA ASP A 412 -22.71 -22.41 -3.97
C ASP A 412 -22.65 -21.63 -2.65
N ALA A 413 -21.44 -21.27 -2.19
CA ALA A 413 -21.26 -20.53 -0.95
C ALA A 413 -21.89 -19.12 -1.02
N VAL A 414 -21.64 -18.39 -2.10
CA VAL A 414 -22.20 -17.05 -2.33
C VAL A 414 -23.71 -17.12 -2.53
N ALA A 415 -24.21 -18.04 -3.37
CA ALA A 415 -25.64 -18.21 -3.58
C ALA A 415 -26.39 -18.54 -2.27
N THR A 416 -25.81 -19.43 -1.45
CA THR A 416 -26.37 -19.79 -0.14
C THR A 416 -26.39 -18.60 0.81
N ALA A 417 -25.31 -17.82 0.87
CA ALA A 417 -25.23 -16.66 1.77
C ALA A 417 -26.17 -15.53 1.35
N MET A 418 -26.29 -15.26 0.04
CA MET A 418 -27.27 -14.30 -0.46
C MET A 418 -28.70 -14.75 -0.12
N GLY A 419 -29.03 -16.03 -0.33
CA GLY A 419 -30.32 -16.60 0.04
C GLY A 419 -30.62 -16.47 1.53
N ASN A 420 -29.67 -16.80 2.41
CA ASN A 420 -29.83 -16.68 3.86
C ASN A 420 -30.01 -15.23 4.33
N ALA A 421 -29.45 -14.27 3.60
CA ALA A 421 -29.57 -12.85 3.90
C ALA A 421 -30.78 -12.17 3.25
N GLY A 422 -31.56 -12.92 2.46
CA GLY A 422 -32.72 -12.40 1.73
C GLY A 422 -32.36 -11.46 0.58
N ILE A 423 -31.14 -11.54 0.04
CA ILE A 423 -30.71 -10.71 -1.08
C ILE A 423 -31.03 -11.41 -2.40
N SER A 424 -31.84 -10.79 -3.24
CA SER A 424 -32.16 -11.29 -4.59
C SER A 424 -30.96 -11.17 -5.53
N ILE A 425 -30.63 -12.28 -6.19
CA ILE A 425 -29.65 -12.34 -7.28
C ILE A 425 -30.37 -12.06 -8.61
N VAL A 426 -29.94 -11.02 -9.31
CA VAL A 426 -30.47 -10.55 -10.60
C VAL A 426 -29.85 -11.33 -11.77
N ASP A 427 -28.53 -11.53 -11.76
CA ASP A 427 -27.77 -12.31 -12.75
C ASP A 427 -26.54 -12.90 -12.06
N MET A 428 -26.08 -14.07 -12.52
CA MET A 428 -24.88 -14.70 -12.00
C MET A 428 -24.19 -15.52 -13.08
N LYS A 429 -22.95 -15.18 -13.41
CA LYS A 429 -22.11 -15.86 -14.40
C LYS A 429 -20.86 -16.39 -13.71
N SER A 430 -20.48 -17.62 -14.00
CA SER A 430 -19.21 -18.18 -13.55
C SER A 430 -18.35 -18.63 -14.72
N SER A 431 -17.03 -18.51 -14.56
CA SER A 431 -16.03 -19.02 -15.48
C SER A 431 -14.87 -19.61 -14.71
N SER A 432 -14.35 -20.76 -15.16
CA SER A 432 -13.18 -21.39 -14.54
C SER A 432 -11.89 -20.73 -15.01
N ILE A 433 -10.96 -20.46 -14.08
CA ILE A 433 -9.65 -19.90 -14.37
C ILE A 433 -8.58 -20.77 -13.69
N ASP A 434 -8.02 -21.72 -14.44
CA ASP A 434 -7.01 -22.68 -13.94
C ASP A 434 -7.46 -23.34 -12.62
N GLU A 435 -6.72 -23.14 -11.51
CA GLU A 435 -7.09 -23.53 -10.15
C GLU A 435 -7.95 -22.45 -9.46
N GLY A 436 -8.93 -21.88 -10.16
CA GLY A 436 -9.73 -20.76 -9.67
C GLY A 436 -11.08 -20.62 -10.37
N CYS A 437 -11.91 -19.74 -9.83
CA CYS A 437 -13.24 -19.41 -10.33
C CYS A 437 -13.42 -17.90 -10.35
N LEU A 438 -13.91 -17.38 -11.48
CA LEU A 438 -14.45 -16.03 -11.63
C LEU A 438 -15.97 -16.13 -11.52
N LEU A 439 -16.57 -15.34 -10.63
CA LEU A 439 -18.00 -15.21 -10.47
C LEU A 439 -18.38 -13.74 -10.65
N ILE A 440 -19.28 -13.45 -11.57
CA ILE A 440 -19.85 -12.12 -11.81
C ILE A 440 -21.29 -12.18 -11.34
N LEU A 441 -21.65 -11.36 -10.35
CA LEU A 441 -22.90 -11.41 -9.62
C LEU A 441 -23.61 -10.05 -9.69
N SER A 442 -24.84 -9.99 -10.19
CA SER A 442 -25.73 -8.84 -10.06
C SER A 442 -26.75 -9.09 -8.95
N VAL A 443 -26.96 -8.14 -8.06
CA VAL A 443 -27.87 -8.25 -6.90
C VAL A 443 -28.66 -6.97 -6.68
N GLU A 444 -29.84 -7.07 -6.05
CA GLU A 444 -30.69 -5.91 -5.75
C GLU A 444 -30.12 -5.03 -4.61
N GLU A 445 -29.57 -5.64 -3.55
CA GLU A 445 -29.02 -4.94 -2.37
C GLU A 445 -27.48 -5.03 -2.30
N ARG A 446 -26.80 -4.33 -3.20
CA ARG A 446 -25.35 -4.47 -3.44
C ARG A 446 -24.46 -4.26 -2.22
N VAL A 447 -24.65 -3.19 -1.43
CA VAL A 447 -23.78 -2.86 -0.29
C VAL A 447 -23.82 -3.98 0.75
N LYS A 448 -25.03 -4.41 1.08
CA LYS A 448 -25.28 -5.52 2.01
C LYS A 448 -24.72 -6.84 1.48
N ALA A 449 -24.85 -7.10 0.18
CA ALA A 449 -24.26 -8.27 -0.46
C ALA A 449 -22.74 -8.29 -0.30
N ILE A 450 -22.07 -7.16 -0.49
CA ILE A 450 -20.61 -7.01 -0.29
C ILE A 450 -20.25 -7.33 1.16
N GLU A 451 -20.96 -6.78 2.16
CA GLU A 451 -20.71 -7.07 3.58
C GLU A 451 -20.80 -8.57 3.90
N ILE A 452 -21.81 -9.25 3.36
CA ILE A 452 -22.04 -10.69 3.56
C ILE A 452 -20.96 -11.52 2.86
N ILE A 453 -20.62 -11.17 1.62
CA ILE A 453 -19.54 -11.84 0.87
C ILE A 453 -18.23 -11.70 1.63
N ASN A 454 -17.91 -10.51 2.14
CA ASN A 454 -16.71 -10.27 2.95
C ASN A 454 -16.69 -11.13 4.21
N ARG A 455 -17.82 -11.19 4.93
CA ARG A 455 -17.94 -12.04 6.11
C ARG A 455 -17.74 -13.52 5.77
N LEU A 456 -18.38 -14.00 4.70
CA LEU A 456 -18.27 -15.38 4.24
C LEU A 456 -16.83 -15.77 3.83
N ILE A 457 -16.13 -14.86 3.14
CA ILE A 457 -14.72 -15.04 2.76
C ILE A 457 -13.80 -15.05 3.99
N ASN A 458 -14.12 -14.25 5.01
CA ASN A 458 -13.29 -14.14 6.23
C ASN A 458 -13.57 -15.26 7.26
N GLU A 459 -14.80 -15.76 7.36
CA GLU A 459 -15.21 -16.78 8.36
C GLU A 459 -14.86 -18.21 7.93
N ASN A 460 -14.78 -18.46 6.64
CA ASN A 460 -14.44 -19.77 6.12
C ASN A 460 -13.02 -19.77 5.56
N LYS A 461 -12.36 -20.93 5.59
CA LYS A 461 -11.01 -21.20 5.06
C LYS A 461 -10.95 -21.08 3.52
N TYR A 462 -11.53 -20.04 2.94
CA TYR A 462 -11.61 -19.80 1.51
C TYR A 462 -10.35 -19.04 1.11
N GLY A 463 -9.46 -19.72 0.40
CA GLY A 463 -8.24 -19.11 -0.12
C GLY A 463 -8.56 -17.84 -0.92
N SER A 464 -7.97 -16.73 -0.50
CA SER A 464 -7.81 -15.47 -1.26
C SER A 464 -8.86 -15.19 -2.34
N ALA A 465 -10.13 -15.00 -1.95
CA ALA A 465 -11.11 -14.41 -2.84
C ALA A 465 -10.90 -12.89 -2.87
N ARG A 466 -10.58 -12.32 -4.04
CA ARG A 466 -10.44 -10.86 -4.24
C ARG A 466 -11.67 -10.36 -4.99
N VAL A 467 -12.34 -9.35 -4.43
CA VAL A 467 -13.56 -8.77 -4.99
C VAL A 467 -13.21 -7.51 -5.76
N ALA A 468 -13.68 -7.37 -7.00
CA ALA A 468 -13.60 -6.14 -7.75
C ALA A 468 -14.96 -5.41 -7.73
N ILE A 469 -14.94 -4.12 -7.34
CA ILE A 469 -16.12 -3.25 -7.16
C ILE A 469 -16.12 -2.19 -8.27
N CYS A 470 -17.26 -1.79 -8.82
CA CYS A 470 -17.39 -0.62 -9.68
C CYS A 470 -18.13 0.55 -8.97
N ASP A 471 -17.66 1.79 -9.20
CA ASP A 471 -18.23 3.13 -8.86
C ASP A 471 -18.41 3.69 -7.41
N GLN A 472 -18.80 4.99 -7.34
CA GLN A 472 -18.28 6.11 -6.51
C GLN A 472 -18.84 6.38 -5.09
N ASP A 473 -19.78 5.59 -4.53
CA ASP A 473 -20.34 5.89 -3.20
C ASP A 473 -19.57 5.16 -2.08
N SER A 474 -18.40 5.70 -1.69
CA SER A 474 -17.39 5.01 -0.87
C SER A 474 -17.25 5.49 0.58
N SER A 475 -18.26 6.08 1.21
CA SER A 475 -18.09 6.61 2.58
C SER A 475 -18.23 5.57 3.69
N VAL A 476 -18.43 4.29 3.38
CA VAL A 476 -18.45 3.21 4.36
C VAL A 476 -17.71 2.02 3.75
N ILE A 477 -16.57 1.65 4.33
CA ILE A 477 -15.99 0.29 4.43
C ILE A 477 -14.47 0.43 4.66
N SER A 478 -14.05 -0.03 5.84
CA SER A 478 -12.68 -0.21 6.27
C SER A 478 -12.03 -1.40 5.55
N GLN A 479 -10.77 -1.21 5.18
CA GLN A 479 -9.71 -2.22 5.02
C GLN A 479 -10.15 -3.66 4.69
N MET A 480 -10.14 -4.03 3.40
CA MET A 480 -9.60 -5.31 2.88
C MET A 480 -9.87 -5.40 1.36
N ASN A 481 -8.80 -5.48 0.56
CA ASN A 481 -8.76 -6.10 -0.78
C ASN A 481 -9.92 -5.86 -1.78
N PHE A 482 -10.18 -4.60 -2.13
CA PHE A 482 -10.98 -4.29 -3.34
C PHE A 482 -10.11 -3.64 -4.42
N SER A 483 -10.00 -4.27 -5.58
CA SER A 483 -9.49 -3.63 -6.81
C SER A 483 -10.68 -3.18 -7.63
N GLN A 484 -10.86 -1.87 -7.78
CA GLN A 484 -12.02 -1.33 -8.49
C GLN A 484 -11.86 -1.51 -10.01
N ALA A 485 -12.72 -2.30 -10.65
CA ALA A 485 -12.88 -2.28 -12.09
C ALA A 485 -13.82 -1.12 -12.41
N GLY A 486 -13.32 -0.04 -13.01
CA GLY A 486 -14.17 1.02 -13.55
C GLY A 486 -15.12 0.48 -14.63
N ASN A 487 -16.24 1.16 -14.90
CA ASN A 487 -17.24 0.73 -15.88
C ASN A 487 -16.63 0.47 -17.28
N ASP A 488 -15.49 1.09 -17.59
CA ASP A 488 -14.75 0.95 -18.85
C ASP A 488 -13.63 -0.11 -18.81
N SER A 489 -13.60 -0.97 -17.78
CA SER A 489 -12.54 -1.96 -17.61
C SER A 489 -12.82 -3.24 -18.39
N VAL A 490 -11.77 -3.81 -18.96
CA VAL A 490 -11.80 -5.11 -19.62
C VAL A 490 -11.00 -6.10 -18.76
N LEU A 491 -11.62 -7.22 -18.39
CA LEU A 491 -10.91 -8.31 -17.71
C LEU A 491 -10.35 -9.28 -18.73
N VAL A 492 -9.04 -9.52 -18.65
CA VAL A 492 -8.32 -10.33 -19.64
C VAL A 492 -7.49 -11.41 -18.94
N LYS A 493 -7.63 -12.65 -19.40
CA LYS A 493 -6.78 -13.79 -19.06
C LYS A 493 -5.59 -13.84 -20.02
N ILE A 494 -4.38 -13.81 -19.47
CA ILE A 494 -3.13 -14.01 -20.21
C ILE A 494 -2.34 -15.18 -19.61
N ALA A 495 -1.35 -15.70 -20.35
CA ALA A 495 -0.42 -16.70 -19.83
C ALA A 495 0.48 -16.09 -18.74
N ASP A 496 0.80 -16.87 -17.71
CA ASP A 496 1.62 -16.43 -16.58
C ASP A 496 3.12 -16.65 -16.86
N HIS A 497 3.78 -15.68 -17.52
CA HIS A 497 5.22 -15.72 -17.73
C HIS A 497 5.85 -14.31 -17.70
N PRO A 498 7.19 -14.20 -17.50
CA PRO A 498 7.89 -12.91 -17.57
C PRO A 498 7.65 -12.19 -18.90
N GLY A 499 7.39 -10.89 -18.83
CA GLY A 499 7.09 -10.01 -19.95
C GLY A 499 5.68 -10.12 -20.50
N ALA A 500 4.81 -10.98 -19.97
CA ALA A 500 3.47 -11.19 -20.53
C ALA A 500 2.62 -9.91 -20.51
N LEU A 501 2.62 -9.16 -19.40
CA LEU A 501 1.95 -7.86 -19.32
C LEU A 501 2.58 -6.84 -20.27
N GLY A 502 3.92 -6.75 -20.26
CA GLY A 502 4.66 -5.86 -21.17
C GLY A 502 4.36 -6.13 -22.65
N SER A 503 4.19 -7.40 -23.02
CA SER A 503 3.82 -7.84 -24.37
C SER A 503 2.41 -7.40 -24.74
N LEU A 504 1.45 -7.56 -23.83
CA LEU A 504 0.09 -7.09 -24.05
C LEU A 504 0.05 -5.55 -24.22
N THR A 505 0.71 -4.81 -23.33
CA THR A 505 0.78 -3.35 -23.42
C THR A 505 1.44 -2.91 -24.72
N HIS A 506 2.50 -3.60 -25.16
CA HIS A 506 3.17 -3.33 -26.43
C HIS A 506 2.25 -3.55 -27.64
N ARG A 507 1.54 -4.69 -27.71
CA ARG A 507 0.56 -4.95 -28.79
C ARG A 507 -0.53 -3.89 -28.85
N CYS A 508 -1.02 -3.44 -27.68
CA CYS A 508 -2.00 -2.35 -27.61
C CYS A 508 -1.44 -1.05 -28.20
N GLN A 509 -0.19 -0.68 -27.83
CA GLN A 509 0.47 0.50 -28.38
C GLN A 509 0.66 0.41 -29.91
N GLU A 510 1.09 -0.74 -30.44
CA GLU A 510 1.24 -0.95 -31.89
C GLU A 510 -0.08 -0.80 -32.65
N ALA A 511 -1.19 -1.20 -32.02
CA ALA A 511 -2.54 -1.02 -32.54
C ALA A 511 -3.10 0.40 -32.33
N GLY A 512 -2.35 1.33 -31.75
CA GLY A 512 -2.80 2.69 -31.45
C GLY A 512 -3.75 2.79 -30.25
N ILE A 513 -3.87 1.71 -29.46
CA ILE A 513 -4.75 1.65 -28.29
C ILE A 513 -4.00 2.13 -27.06
N LYS A 514 -4.43 3.26 -26.53
CA LYS A 514 -3.90 3.80 -25.27
C LYS A 514 -4.51 3.07 -24.09
N LEU A 515 -3.71 2.28 -23.38
CA LEU A 515 -4.08 1.79 -22.05
C LEU A 515 -3.81 2.88 -21.01
N ASN A 516 -4.80 3.17 -20.17
CA ASN A 516 -4.64 4.07 -19.03
C ASN A 516 -4.01 3.31 -17.85
N THR A 517 -4.54 2.12 -17.54
CA THR A 517 -3.98 1.21 -16.53
C THR A 517 -4.01 -0.23 -17.01
N ALA A 518 -3.03 -1.02 -16.55
CA ALA A 518 -3.02 -2.47 -16.71
C ALA A 518 -2.57 -3.09 -15.39
N ARG A 519 -3.51 -3.68 -14.65
CA ARG A 519 -3.31 -4.15 -13.27
C ARG A 519 -3.53 -5.64 -13.18
N ILE A 520 -2.67 -6.34 -12.45
CA ILE A 520 -2.89 -7.76 -12.11
C ILE A 520 -3.92 -7.84 -10.97
N VAL A 521 -5.05 -8.49 -11.22
CA VAL A 521 -6.11 -8.72 -10.21
C VAL A 521 -6.05 -10.13 -9.63
N TRP A 522 -5.62 -11.11 -10.42
CA TRP A 522 -5.39 -12.48 -9.99
C TRP A 522 -4.22 -13.11 -10.76
N ARG A 523 -3.50 -14.02 -10.11
CA ARG A 523 -2.40 -14.78 -10.69
C ARG A 523 -2.46 -16.20 -10.17
N GLY A 524 -2.49 -17.16 -11.09
CA GLY A 524 -2.32 -18.57 -10.81
C GLY A 524 -1.10 -19.11 -11.54
N ASP A 525 -0.91 -20.43 -11.46
CA ASP A 525 0.32 -21.08 -11.93
C ASP A 525 0.52 -21.02 -13.44
N LYS A 526 -0.56 -20.97 -14.23
CA LYS A 526 -0.50 -20.98 -15.70
C LYS A 526 -1.02 -19.69 -16.33
N SER A 527 -1.86 -18.95 -15.63
CA SER A 527 -2.47 -17.74 -16.15
C SER A 527 -2.58 -16.63 -15.11
N THR A 528 -2.67 -15.41 -15.63
CA THR A 528 -2.90 -14.20 -14.86
C THR A 528 -4.14 -13.49 -15.42
N VAL A 529 -4.97 -12.96 -14.54
CA VAL A 529 -6.09 -12.08 -14.89
C VAL A 529 -5.68 -10.64 -14.66
N LEU A 530 -5.87 -9.84 -15.70
CA LEU A 530 -5.61 -8.42 -15.75
C LEU A 530 -6.90 -7.63 -15.79
N GLU A 531 -6.89 -6.50 -15.12
CA GLU A 531 -7.83 -5.40 -15.30
C GLU A 531 -7.15 -4.34 -16.17
N LEU A 532 -7.71 -4.11 -17.35
CA LEU A 532 -7.24 -3.12 -18.31
C LEU A 532 -8.25 -1.98 -18.37
N THR A 533 -7.78 -0.74 -18.27
CA THR A 533 -8.63 0.43 -18.55
C THR A 533 -8.14 1.15 -19.80
N THR A 534 -9.08 1.56 -20.64
CA THR A 534 -8.80 2.28 -21.89
C THR A 534 -9.99 3.17 -22.22
N PRO A 535 -9.77 4.37 -22.81
CA PRO A 535 -10.85 5.17 -23.35
C PRO A 535 -11.55 4.50 -24.56
N ASN A 536 -10.98 3.45 -25.15
CA ASN A 536 -11.49 2.76 -26.33
C ASN A 536 -11.58 1.22 -26.11
N SER A 537 -12.45 0.79 -25.19
CA SER A 537 -12.62 -0.62 -24.80
C SER A 537 -13.06 -1.52 -25.97
N ILE A 538 -13.82 -0.98 -26.93
CA ILE A 538 -14.26 -1.70 -28.13
C ILE A 538 -13.06 -2.06 -29.03
N GLU A 539 -12.11 -1.15 -29.21
CA GLU A 539 -10.93 -1.43 -30.02
C GLU A 539 -9.99 -2.42 -29.34
N LEU A 540 -9.93 -2.39 -28.00
CA LEU A 540 -9.12 -3.33 -27.22
C LEU A 540 -9.54 -4.78 -27.47
N SER A 541 -10.85 -5.05 -27.63
CA SER A 541 -11.34 -6.40 -27.97
C SER A 541 -10.88 -6.90 -29.35
N LYS A 542 -10.40 -6.03 -30.24
CA LYS A 542 -9.86 -6.40 -31.57
C LYS A 542 -8.38 -6.82 -31.52
N VAL A 543 -7.67 -6.45 -30.46
CA VAL A 543 -6.24 -6.81 -30.23
C VAL A 543 -6.11 -8.05 -29.34
N LEU A 544 -7.18 -8.36 -28.60
CA LEU A 544 -7.28 -9.53 -27.73
C LEU A 544 -7.92 -10.71 -28.47
N ASP A 545 -7.44 -11.91 -28.20
CA ASP A 545 -8.15 -13.11 -28.66
C ASP A 545 -9.45 -13.26 -27.85
N ALA A 546 -10.53 -13.72 -28.48
CA ALA A 546 -11.82 -13.89 -27.80
C ALA A 546 -11.74 -14.82 -26.57
N SER A 547 -10.80 -15.79 -26.58
CA SER A 547 -10.53 -16.69 -25.46
C SER A 547 -9.79 -16.03 -24.28
N GLN A 548 -9.20 -14.85 -24.50
CA GLN A 548 -8.54 -14.07 -23.45
C GLN A 548 -9.54 -13.16 -22.72
N ILE A 549 -10.68 -12.83 -23.30
CA ILE A 549 -11.62 -11.87 -22.74
C ILE A 549 -12.53 -12.58 -21.72
N LEU A 550 -12.40 -12.20 -20.45
CA LEU A 550 -13.25 -12.71 -19.37
C LEU A 550 -14.47 -11.82 -19.11
N MET A 551 -14.35 -10.52 -19.40
CA MET A 551 -15.42 -9.55 -19.22
C MET A 551 -15.23 -8.36 -20.17
N LEU A 552 -16.34 -7.87 -20.73
CA LEU A 552 -16.42 -6.60 -21.45
C LEU A 552 -17.38 -5.66 -20.71
N PRO A 553 -17.20 -4.32 -20.86
CA PRO A 553 -18.17 -3.34 -20.40
C PRO A 553 -19.58 -3.67 -20.91
N ALA A 554 -20.60 -3.45 -20.08
CA ALA A 554 -21.98 -3.53 -20.52
C ALA A 554 -22.22 -2.53 -21.67
N GLN A 555 -22.81 -3.00 -22.77
CA GLN A 555 -23.22 -2.11 -23.86
C GLN A 555 -24.37 -1.24 -23.33
N GLY A 556 -24.15 0.08 -23.30
CA GLY A 556 -25.18 1.07 -22.98
C GLY A 556 -26.30 1.13 -24.01
#